data_AF-A0A971H345-F1
#
_entry.id   AF-A0A971H345-F1
#
_cell.length_a   1.000
_cell.length_b   1.000
_cell.length_c   1.000
_cell.angle_alpha   90.00
_cell.angle_beta   90.00
_cell.angle_gamma   90.00
#
_symmetry.space_group_name_H-M   'P 1'
#
loop_
_entity.id
_entity.type
_entity.pdbx_description
1 polymer ?
#
loop_
_entity_poly.entity_id
_entity_poly.type
_entity_poly.pdbx_seq_one_letter_code
_entity_poly.pdbx_strand_id
1 'polypeptide(L)'
;MSSGARFLRADLHIHSYGEFGSYDVTDVTMIPQTIVDTAIEKGLGIISITDHNEILNSNTAITHAQGKDIFVIPGIEVSTTQGHLLLYFPTFNDLRNFHGKLAISPDKKTCQNGIVQCLDFAQQYNGLGVLAHIELDSGFEKTIGRFGPPMEEIFKHRNLLGLEICSKDNNVLYTDFDDDPNRKRLIGLHREACEHNESYNLAKLLSSDAHDLNRLGVNAEGGKKLTRIKIDELNFQAFKIALISNESRIRLEDFIPEQRPVIKSINIEGGLLDKVKIDLSTNLTCIIGGRGAGKSTLLEAIRESSGNKSNARVVDSDVWPQKISLKYEDEAGQILEFNREKFADNHNVTDPINGISRIDVESYGQGDTAETLQHCDTNPMILVKFLDSFLDLDSFKNQDSEVVAKLRENQSESRKLRLELLSLPDTKKALLNEQKKLANLEKEKAGELVKYQTALIKERQLRNGLIEDLNTLIKTYRDIFKDDTTFKNFEGLSDSEIIVGKNYFKKVKDIVSDFSKIVSEKSGELNAALNQKIEELKIE
;
A
#
# COMPACT_ATOMS: atom_id res chain seq x y z
N MET A 1 11.43 20.97 -6.24
CA MET A 1 12.16 20.00 -7.08
C MET A 1 11.13 19.13 -7.76
N SER A 2 11.26 18.78 -9.04
CA SER A 2 10.35 17.80 -9.66
C SER A 2 10.61 16.42 -9.04
N SER A 3 9.58 15.60 -8.88
CA SER A 3 9.66 14.27 -8.26
C SER A 3 10.27 13.18 -9.18
N GLY A 4 10.97 13.61 -10.24
CA GLY A 4 11.62 12.74 -11.23
C GLY A 4 10.62 12.06 -12.18
N ALA A 5 11.08 11.00 -12.84
CA ALA A 5 10.27 10.21 -13.77
C ALA A 5 9.16 9.43 -13.05
N ARG A 6 7.96 9.42 -13.64
CA ARG A 6 6.77 8.71 -13.12
C ARG A 6 6.32 7.62 -14.08
N PHE A 7 5.77 6.54 -13.52
CA PHE A 7 5.10 5.50 -14.32
C PHE A 7 3.72 6.01 -14.74
N LEU A 8 3.45 5.99 -16.04
CA LEU A 8 2.15 6.30 -16.63
C LEU A 8 1.58 5.04 -17.27
N ARG A 9 0.27 4.83 -17.12
CA ARG A 9 -0.43 3.76 -17.83
C ARG A 9 -0.50 4.13 -19.32
N ALA A 10 -0.20 3.16 -20.17
CA ALA A 10 -0.08 3.34 -21.60
C ALA A 10 -0.93 2.33 -22.36
N ASP A 11 -1.55 2.80 -23.45
CA ASP A 11 -2.26 1.97 -24.43
C ASP A 11 -1.79 2.34 -25.84
N LEU A 12 -0.89 1.53 -26.40
CA LEU A 12 -0.09 1.91 -27.56
C LEU A 12 -0.61 1.32 -28.88
N HIS A 13 -1.72 0.60 -28.83
CA HIS A 13 -2.34 -0.03 -30.00
C HIS A 13 -3.86 0.14 -29.91
N ILE A 14 -4.37 1.15 -30.62
CA ILE A 14 -5.78 1.54 -30.62
C ILE A 14 -6.20 1.83 -32.06
N HIS A 15 -7.35 1.30 -32.46
CA HIS A 15 -7.97 1.58 -33.75
C HIS A 15 -9.10 2.60 -33.60
N SER A 16 -9.37 3.35 -34.65
CA SER A 16 -10.38 4.39 -34.69
C SER A 16 -11.33 4.21 -35.86
N TYR A 17 -12.53 4.78 -35.74
CA TYR A 17 -13.57 4.76 -36.74
C TYR A 17 -13.50 5.97 -37.67
N GLY A 18 -14.03 5.80 -38.89
CA GLY A 18 -14.30 6.89 -39.82
C GLY A 18 -13.64 6.69 -41.18
N GLU A 19 -13.76 7.69 -42.06
CA GLU A 19 -13.15 7.68 -43.41
C GLU A 19 -11.64 7.45 -43.38
N PHE A 20 -11.00 7.94 -42.31
CA PHE A 20 -9.56 7.80 -42.06
C PHE A 20 -9.26 6.93 -40.84
N GLY A 21 -10.19 6.07 -40.44
CA GLY A 21 -9.99 5.07 -39.40
C GLY A 21 -9.55 3.73 -39.98
N SER A 22 -9.35 2.76 -39.09
CA SER A 22 -9.08 1.38 -39.48
C SER A 22 -10.31 0.74 -40.12
N TYR A 23 -10.08 -0.12 -41.13
CA TYR A 23 -11.14 -0.70 -41.96
C TYR A 23 -12.03 -1.72 -41.21
N ASP A 24 -11.57 -2.20 -40.06
CA ASP A 24 -12.19 -3.24 -39.24
C ASP A 24 -12.88 -2.68 -37.98
N VAL A 25 -12.88 -1.36 -37.79
CA VAL A 25 -13.63 -0.70 -36.72
C VAL A 25 -15.05 -0.42 -37.19
N THR A 26 -16.03 -1.01 -36.51
CA THR A 26 -17.46 -0.78 -36.78
C THR A 26 -18.14 0.12 -35.75
N ASP A 27 -17.50 0.34 -34.59
CA ASP A 27 -18.04 1.20 -33.54
C ASP A 27 -17.92 2.67 -33.94
N VAL A 28 -19.04 3.27 -34.34
CA VAL A 28 -19.11 4.68 -34.77
C VAL A 28 -18.68 5.67 -33.70
N THR A 29 -18.59 5.24 -32.43
CA THR A 29 -18.18 6.08 -31.31
C THR A 29 -16.66 6.14 -31.12
N MET A 30 -15.90 5.23 -31.76
CA MET A 30 -14.43 5.16 -31.74
C MET A 30 -13.76 6.26 -32.58
N ILE A 31 -14.26 7.50 -32.53
CA ILE A 31 -13.60 8.64 -33.19
C ILE A 31 -12.43 9.16 -32.34
N PRO A 32 -11.41 9.80 -32.95
CA PRO A 32 -10.19 10.22 -32.26
C PRO A 32 -10.42 11.06 -31.00
N GLN A 33 -11.39 11.97 -31.03
CA GLN A 33 -11.72 12.83 -29.88
C GLN A 33 -12.23 12.02 -28.69
N THR A 34 -13.17 11.10 -28.93
CA THR A 34 -13.73 10.23 -27.90
C THR A 34 -12.67 9.31 -27.33
N ILE A 35 -11.79 8.75 -28.16
CA ILE A 35 -10.67 7.90 -27.69
C ILE A 35 -9.79 8.66 -26.70
N VAL A 36 -9.38 9.89 -27.04
CA VAL A 36 -8.54 10.72 -26.15
C VAL A 36 -9.26 11.05 -24.85
N ASP A 37 -10.53 11.46 -24.91
CA ASP A 37 -11.29 11.85 -23.73
C ASP A 37 -11.57 10.65 -22.81
N THR A 38 -11.96 9.50 -23.36
CA THR A 38 -12.13 8.25 -22.62
C THR A 38 -10.80 7.72 -22.07
N ALA A 39 -9.68 7.90 -22.78
CA ALA A 39 -8.37 7.52 -22.27
C ALA A 39 -8.00 8.31 -21.01
N ILE A 40 -8.27 9.62 -21.00
CA ILE A 40 -8.08 10.48 -19.82
C ILE A 40 -8.98 10.01 -18.66
N GLU A 41 -10.27 9.77 -18.92
CA GLU A 41 -11.22 9.26 -17.92
C GLU A 41 -10.78 7.91 -17.32
N LYS A 42 -10.19 7.04 -18.16
CA LYS A 42 -9.64 5.74 -17.75
C LYS A 42 -8.25 5.85 -17.09
N GLY A 43 -7.69 7.06 -16.93
CA GLY A 43 -6.39 7.28 -16.29
C GLY A 43 -5.19 6.78 -17.11
N LEU A 44 -5.30 6.77 -18.45
CA LEU A 44 -4.19 6.53 -19.36
C LEU A 44 -3.43 7.85 -19.57
N GLY A 45 -2.11 7.82 -19.37
CA GLY A 45 -1.25 8.99 -19.56
C GLY A 45 -0.55 9.02 -20.91
N ILE A 46 -0.48 7.87 -21.61
CA ILE A 46 0.17 7.73 -22.91
C ILE A 46 -0.73 6.87 -23.80
N ILE A 47 -1.05 7.34 -25.01
CA ILE A 47 -1.78 6.54 -25.98
C ILE A 47 -1.20 6.68 -27.39
N SER A 48 -1.55 5.76 -28.29
CA SER A 48 -1.32 5.92 -29.73
C SER A 48 -2.48 5.34 -30.51
N ILE A 49 -3.03 6.13 -31.45
CA ILE A 49 -3.95 5.60 -32.47
C ILE A 49 -3.09 5.09 -33.62
N THR A 50 -3.22 3.81 -33.90
CA THR A 50 -2.39 3.03 -34.83
C THR A 50 -3.26 2.32 -35.85
N ASP A 51 -4.12 3.05 -36.55
CA ASP A 51 -5.01 2.49 -37.58
C ASP A 51 -4.24 1.71 -38.65
N HIS A 52 -4.85 0.66 -39.20
CA HIS A 52 -4.27 -0.12 -40.29
C HIS A 52 -3.96 0.75 -41.52
N ASN A 53 -2.67 0.94 -41.80
CA ASN A 53 -2.14 1.64 -42.98
C ASN A 53 -2.64 3.09 -43.18
N GLU A 54 -3.23 3.71 -42.16
CA GLU A 54 -3.81 5.05 -42.18
C GLU A 54 -3.29 5.88 -40.99
N ILE A 55 -3.17 7.20 -41.16
CA ILE A 55 -2.47 8.08 -40.22
C ILE A 55 -3.26 9.33 -39.82
N LEU A 56 -4.28 9.71 -40.59
CA LEU A 56 -4.93 11.00 -40.40
C LEU A 56 -5.71 11.10 -39.08
N ASN A 57 -6.31 10.01 -38.62
CA ASN A 57 -6.96 9.97 -37.31
C ASN A 57 -5.95 10.08 -36.15
N SER A 58 -4.73 9.57 -36.32
CA SER A 58 -3.61 9.82 -35.39
C SER A 58 -3.33 11.32 -35.24
N ASN A 59 -3.29 12.08 -36.35
CA ASN A 59 -3.13 13.55 -36.31
C ASN A 59 -4.27 14.27 -35.60
N THR A 60 -5.50 13.82 -35.82
CA THR A 60 -6.69 14.38 -35.18
C THR A 60 -6.61 14.20 -33.66
N ALA A 61 -6.22 13.01 -33.18
CA ALA A 61 -6.02 12.77 -31.75
C ALA A 61 -4.90 13.61 -31.15
N ILE A 62 -3.76 13.73 -31.83
CA ILE A 62 -2.64 14.59 -31.39
C ILE A 62 -3.09 16.04 -31.23
N THR A 63 -3.86 16.54 -32.18
CA THR A 63 -4.39 17.91 -32.14
C THR A 63 -5.37 18.09 -30.99
N HIS A 64 -6.27 17.13 -30.77
CA HIS A 64 -7.25 17.17 -29.67
C HIS A 64 -6.63 17.02 -28.28
N ALA A 65 -5.46 16.39 -28.17
CA ALA A 65 -4.73 16.22 -26.93
C ALA A 65 -3.94 17.47 -26.49
N GLN A 66 -3.78 18.47 -27.38
CA GLN A 66 -3.05 19.70 -27.04
C GLN A 66 -3.68 20.40 -25.83
N GLY A 67 -2.87 20.64 -24.79
CA GLY A 67 -3.31 21.28 -23.55
C GLY A 67 -3.97 20.34 -22.53
N LYS A 68 -4.02 19.03 -22.79
CA LYS A 68 -4.53 18.01 -21.86
C LYS A 68 -3.36 17.24 -21.21
N ASP A 69 -3.59 16.62 -20.05
CA ASP A 69 -2.60 15.78 -19.35
C ASP A 69 -2.56 14.36 -19.93
N ILE A 70 -2.34 14.25 -21.24
CA ILE A 70 -2.17 12.98 -21.96
C ILE A 70 -1.17 13.15 -23.10
N PHE A 71 -0.31 12.16 -23.30
CA PHE A 71 0.62 12.12 -24.41
C PHE A 71 0.10 11.20 -25.52
N VAL A 72 -0.27 11.78 -26.67
CA VAL A 72 -0.63 11.02 -27.88
C VAL A 72 0.60 10.90 -28.77
N ILE A 73 1.09 9.67 -28.94
CA ILE A 73 2.23 9.37 -29.80
C ILE A 73 1.72 9.19 -31.24
N PRO A 74 2.27 9.91 -32.23
CA PRO A 74 2.01 9.63 -33.64
C PRO A 74 2.39 8.19 -33.97
N GLY A 75 1.42 7.40 -34.44
CA GLY A 75 1.62 5.99 -34.73
C GLY A 75 0.78 5.46 -35.89
N ILE A 76 1.12 4.25 -36.32
CA ILE A 76 0.46 3.49 -37.39
C ILE A 76 0.70 2.00 -37.16
N GLU A 77 -0.27 1.16 -37.50
CA GLU A 77 -0.04 -0.28 -37.67
C GLU A 77 0.06 -0.60 -39.17
N VAL A 78 1.21 -1.09 -39.60
CA VAL A 78 1.44 -1.49 -40.99
C VAL A 78 1.15 -2.97 -41.15
N SER A 79 0.15 -3.31 -41.97
CA SER A 79 -0.21 -4.69 -42.30
C SER A 79 0.73 -5.23 -43.38
N THR A 80 1.95 -5.63 -43.00
CA THR A 80 2.95 -6.13 -43.95
C THR A 80 2.64 -7.55 -44.43
N THR A 81 3.32 -7.99 -45.48
CA THR A 81 3.29 -9.40 -45.93
C THR A 81 3.92 -10.39 -44.93
N GLN A 82 4.58 -9.89 -43.88
CA GLN A 82 5.29 -10.68 -42.87
C GLN A 82 4.66 -10.56 -41.48
N GLY A 83 3.45 -9.99 -41.38
CA GLY A 83 2.73 -9.73 -40.13
C GLY A 83 2.58 -8.24 -39.84
N HIS A 84 1.89 -7.90 -38.76
CA HIS A 84 1.67 -6.51 -38.41
C HIS A 84 2.85 -5.90 -37.65
N LEU A 85 3.10 -4.61 -37.91
CA LEU A 85 4.18 -3.84 -37.32
C LEU A 85 3.66 -2.50 -36.84
N LEU A 86 3.79 -2.23 -35.55
CA LEU A 86 3.51 -0.93 -34.96
C LEU A 86 4.73 -0.02 -35.14
N LEU A 87 4.50 1.20 -35.60
CA LEU A 87 5.54 2.20 -35.80
C LEU A 87 5.12 3.51 -35.16
N TYR A 88 6.05 4.11 -34.41
CA TYR A 88 5.83 5.34 -33.66
C TYR A 88 6.85 6.41 -34.04
N PHE A 89 6.42 7.68 -34.07
CA PHE A 89 7.23 8.78 -34.58
C PHE A 89 7.25 10.01 -33.65
N PRO A 90 8.31 10.85 -33.72
CA PRO A 90 8.38 12.07 -32.92
C PRO A 90 7.29 13.09 -33.23
N THR A 91 6.95 13.24 -34.50
CA THR A 91 5.93 14.19 -34.96
C THR A 91 5.03 13.57 -36.02
N PHE A 92 3.84 14.14 -36.22
CA PHE A 92 2.97 13.73 -37.32
C PHE A 92 3.60 13.94 -38.70
N ASN A 93 4.46 14.97 -38.86
CA ASN A 93 5.14 15.19 -40.14
C ASN A 93 6.13 14.07 -40.45
N ASP A 94 6.83 13.54 -39.44
CA ASP A 94 7.72 12.39 -39.57
C ASP A 94 6.93 11.13 -39.97
N LEU A 95 5.80 10.87 -39.29
CA LEU A 95 4.87 9.79 -39.64
C LEU A 95 4.35 9.93 -41.08
N ARG A 96 3.97 11.14 -41.51
CA ARG A 96 3.48 11.40 -42.87
C ARG A 96 4.57 11.16 -43.93
N ASN A 97 5.80 11.58 -43.68
CA ASN A 97 6.90 11.35 -44.60
C ASN A 97 7.27 9.88 -44.70
N PHE A 98 7.18 9.15 -43.59
CA PHE A 98 7.30 7.70 -43.56
C PHE A 98 6.18 7.02 -44.37
N HIS A 99 4.92 7.38 -44.11
CA HIS A 99 3.74 6.82 -44.78
C HIS A 99 3.81 6.98 -46.30
N GLY A 100 4.31 8.12 -46.78
CA GLY A 100 4.50 8.38 -48.21
C GLY A 100 5.52 7.47 -48.92
N LYS A 101 6.31 6.68 -48.18
CA LYS A 101 7.21 5.65 -48.75
C LYS A 101 6.59 4.27 -48.84
N LEU A 102 5.43 4.05 -48.20
CA LEU A 102 4.79 2.75 -48.16
C LEU A 102 4.02 2.46 -49.45
N ALA A 103 4.14 1.21 -49.92
CA ALA A 103 3.39 0.66 -51.03
C ALA A 103 2.12 -0.02 -50.50
N ILE A 104 1.16 0.80 -50.07
CA ILE A 104 -0.13 0.38 -49.52
C ILE A 104 -1.10 0.08 -50.67
N SER A 105 -1.87 -1.01 -50.54
CA SER A 105 -2.91 -1.38 -51.50
C SER A 105 -4.05 -0.35 -51.54
N PRO A 106 -4.78 -0.21 -52.67
CA PRO A 106 -5.86 0.77 -52.78
C PRO A 106 -6.99 0.61 -51.75
N ASP A 107 -7.20 -0.62 -51.25
CA ASP A 107 -8.17 -0.94 -50.20
C ASP A 107 -7.62 -0.72 -48.78
N LYS A 108 -6.37 -0.27 -48.65
CA LYS A 108 -5.64 -0.01 -47.40
C LYS A 108 -5.46 -1.22 -46.48
N LYS A 109 -5.69 -2.45 -46.97
CA LYS A 109 -5.61 -3.66 -46.13
C LYS A 109 -4.23 -4.28 -46.07
N THR A 110 -3.37 -4.00 -47.05
CA THR A 110 -2.06 -4.64 -47.16
C THR A 110 -0.98 -3.65 -47.57
N CYS A 111 0.22 -3.87 -47.06
CA CYS A 111 1.42 -3.16 -47.46
C CYS A 111 2.40 -4.15 -48.10
N GLN A 112 2.90 -3.84 -49.30
CA GLN A 112 3.84 -4.70 -50.03
C GLN A 112 5.25 -4.67 -49.43
N ASN A 113 5.58 -3.65 -48.63
CA ASN A 113 6.87 -3.57 -47.94
C ASN A 113 6.95 -4.63 -46.83
N GLY A 114 8.13 -5.24 -46.68
CA GLY A 114 8.41 -6.14 -45.56
C GLY A 114 8.77 -5.38 -44.28
N ILE A 115 8.79 -6.08 -43.14
CA ILE A 115 9.06 -5.49 -41.81
C ILE A 115 10.40 -4.75 -41.77
N VAL A 116 11.48 -5.36 -42.27
CA VAL A 116 12.82 -4.75 -42.29
C VAL A 116 12.82 -3.42 -43.04
N GLN A 117 12.18 -3.39 -44.22
CA GLN A 117 12.10 -2.18 -45.04
C GLN A 117 11.28 -1.08 -44.36
N CYS A 118 10.19 -1.45 -43.68
CA CYS A 118 9.42 -0.50 -42.88
C CYS A 118 10.26 0.07 -41.72
N LEU A 119 11.06 -0.76 -41.04
CA LEU A 119 11.95 -0.31 -39.97
C LEU A 119 13.06 0.63 -40.49
N ASP A 120 13.63 0.35 -41.67
CA ASP A 120 14.61 1.21 -42.35
C ASP A 120 14.00 2.59 -42.68
N PHE A 121 12.79 2.60 -43.24
CA PHE A 121 12.08 3.84 -43.54
C PHE A 121 11.75 4.63 -42.28
N ALA A 122 11.33 3.94 -41.21
CA ALA A 122 11.05 4.58 -39.93
C ALA A 122 12.31 5.22 -39.33
N GLN A 123 13.46 4.55 -39.44
CA GLN A 123 14.74 5.06 -38.94
C GLN A 123 15.12 6.40 -39.59
N GLN A 124 14.84 6.57 -40.88
CA GLN A 124 15.12 7.82 -41.61
C GLN A 124 14.33 9.03 -41.08
N TYR A 125 13.24 8.77 -40.36
CA TYR A 125 12.38 9.79 -39.75
C TYR A 125 12.35 9.69 -38.22
N ASN A 126 13.42 9.14 -37.63
CA ASN A 126 13.60 8.97 -36.18
C ASN A 126 12.50 8.16 -35.49
N GLY A 127 11.70 7.41 -36.25
CA GLY A 127 10.70 6.50 -35.72
C GLY A 127 11.31 5.26 -35.10
N LEU A 128 10.48 4.45 -34.46
CA LEU A 128 10.84 3.16 -33.87
C LEU A 128 9.73 2.14 -34.14
N GLY A 129 10.07 0.85 -34.09
CA GLY A 129 9.12 -0.23 -34.34
C GLY A 129 8.96 -1.23 -33.20
N VAL A 130 7.76 -1.78 -33.14
CA VAL A 130 7.32 -2.84 -32.23
C VAL A 130 6.56 -3.88 -33.06
N LEU A 131 6.92 -5.16 -32.93
CA LEU A 131 6.14 -6.23 -33.57
C LEU A 131 4.81 -6.38 -32.84
N ALA A 132 3.71 -6.25 -33.58
CA ALA A 132 2.35 -6.28 -33.02
C ALA A 132 1.94 -7.71 -32.65
N HIS A 133 1.12 -7.83 -31.60
CA HIS A 133 0.42 -9.05 -31.16
C HIS A 133 1.06 -10.37 -31.60
N ILE A 134 2.28 -10.64 -31.11
CA ILE A 134 3.16 -11.68 -31.66
C ILE A 134 2.57 -13.10 -31.58
N GLU A 135 1.58 -13.32 -30.72
CA GLU A 135 0.88 -14.59 -30.57
C GLU A 135 -0.29 -14.80 -31.54
N LEU A 136 -0.82 -13.73 -32.15
CA LEU A 136 -1.96 -13.80 -33.07
C LEU A 136 -1.54 -14.26 -34.46
N ASP A 137 -2.52 -14.70 -35.27
CA ASP A 137 -2.27 -15.18 -36.64
C ASP A 137 -1.73 -14.09 -37.57
N SER A 138 -2.07 -12.83 -37.28
CA SER A 138 -1.50 -11.60 -37.87
C SER A 138 -0.09 -11.25 -37.37
N GLY A 139 0.38 -11.94 -36.33
CA GLY A 139 1.71 -11.77 -35.77
C GLY A 139 2.79 -12.32 -36.71
N PHE A 140 4.00 -11.78 -36.58
CA PHE A 140 5.08 -12.09 -37.51
C PHE A 140 5.49 -13.57 -37.49
N GLU A 141 5.45 -14.22 -36.33
CA GLU A 141 5.92 -15.59 -36.15
C GLU A 141 5.08 -16.56 -36.99
N LYS A 142 3.75 -16.45 -36.89
CA LYS A 142 2.80 -17.29 -37.64
C LYS A 142 2.72 -16.90 -39.12
N THR A 143 2.79 -15.60 -39.43
CA THR A 143 2.73 -15.13 -40.82
C THR A 143 3.95 -15.59 -41.63
N ILE A 144 5.15 -15.53 -41.06
CA ILE A 144 6.37 -16.03 -41.72
C ILE A 144 6.43 -17.57 -41.64
N GLY A 145 5.95 -18.17 -40.55
CA GLY A 145 5.74 -19.61 -40.38
C GLY A 145 7.01 -20.45 -40.20
N ARG A 146 8.21 -19.89 -40.43
CA ARG A 146 9.48 -20.59 -40.25
C ARG A 146 10.58 -19.67 -39.70
N PHE A 147 11.22 -20.14 -38.62
CA PHE A 147 12.46 -19.55 -38.11
C PHE A 147 13.59 -19.72 -39.15
N GLY A 148 14.10 -18.58 -39.65
CA GLY A 148 15.14 -18.54 -40.67
C GLY A 148 15.55 -17.11 -41.02
N PRO A 149 16.29 -16.91 -42.13
CA PRO A 149 16.86 -15.61 -42.48
C PRO A 149 15.88 -14.43 -42.44
N PRO A 150 14.61 -14.54 -42.89
CA PRO A 150 13.66 -13.42 -42.81
C PRO A 150 13.42 -12.92 -41.37
N MET A 151 13.26 -13.83 -40.39
CA MET A 151 13.11 -13.43 -38.99
C MET A 151 14.42 -12.93 -38.39
N GLU A 152 15.54 -13.55 -38.75
CA GLU A 152 16.86 -13.12 -38.28
C GLU A 152 17.16 -11.67 -38.68
N GLU A 153 16.84 -11.27 -39.91
CA GLU A 153 17.06 -9.88 -40.36
C GLU A 153 16.14 -8.87 -39.64
N ILE A 154 14.92 -9.27 -39.27
CA ILE A 154 14.03 -8.43 -38.43
C ILE A 154 14.68 -8.20 -37.06
N PHE A 155 15.17 -9.26 -36.41
CA PHE A 155 15.78 -9.16 -35.09
C PHE A 155 17.14 -8.47 -35.10
N LYS A 156 17.91 -8.49 -36.20
CA LYS A 156 19.15 -7.73 -36.31
C LYS A 156 18.93 -6.21 -36.44
N HIS A 157 17.71 -5.77 -36.68
CA HIS A 157 17.41 -4.36 -36.95
C HIS A 157 17.39 -3.51 -35.68
N ARG A 158 18.29 -2.51 -35.57
CA ARG A 158 18.45 -1.64 -34.38
C ARG A 158 17.21 -0.84 -33.98
N ASN A 159 16.31 -0.64 -34.93
CA ASN A 159 15.10 0.15 -34.76
C ASN A 159 13.89 -0.68 -34.28
N LEU A 160 14.05 -2.00 -34.13
CA LEU A 160 13.11 -2.86 -33.41
C LEU A 160 13.37 -2.72 -31.90
N LEU A 161 12.42 -2.15 -31.15
CA LEU A 161 12.61 -1.84 -29.73
C LEU A 161 11.64 -2.57 -28.80
N GLY A 162 10.64 -3.26 -29.33
CA GLY A 162 9.67 -3.97 -28.51
C GLY A 162 8.91 -5.06 -29.24
N LEU A 163 8.22 -5.86 -28.44
CA LEU A 163 7.33 -6.93 -28.84
C LEU A 163 6.03 -6.74 -28.07
N GLU A 164 4.92 -6.63 -28.80
CA GLU A 164 3.59 -6.61 -28.19
C GLU A 164 3.13 -8.04 -27.92
N ILE A 165 2.74 -8.29 -26.67
CA ILE A 165 2.22 -9.57 -26.20
C ILE A 165 0.75 -9.41 -25.84
N CYS A 166 -0.04 -10.48 -25.99
CA CYS A 166 -1.47 -10.47 -25.67
C CYS A 166 -1.78 -10.81 -24.20
N SER A 167 -0.85 -11.49 -23.51
CA SER A 167 -1.01 -11.91 -22.12
C SER A 167 0.26 -11.70 -21.31
N LYS A 168 0.12 -11.42 -20.00
CA LYS A 168 1.24 -11.26 -19.07
C LYS A 168 2.08 -12.54 -18.91
N ASP A 169 1.47 -13.71 -19.10
CA ASP A 169 2.17 -14.99 -18.94
C ASP A 169 3.22 -15.19 -20.03
N ASN A 170 3.06 -14.51 -21.16
CA ASN A 170 3.98 -14.53 -22.29
C ASN A 170 5.13 -13.52 -22.18
N ASN A 171 5.30 -12.87 -21.02
CA ASN A 171 6.41 -11.96 -20.77
C ASN A 171 7.79 -12.64 -20.94
N VAL A 172 7.86 -13.97 -20.80
CA VAL A 172 9.09 -14.78 -20.98
C VAL A 172 9.44 -15.05 -22.45
N LEU A 173 8.54 -14.81 -23.40
CA LEU A 173 8.81 -15.07 -24.82
C LEU A 173 9.99 -14.25 -25.31
N TYR A 174 10.84 -14.79 -26.17
CA TYR A 174 12.04 -14.12 -26.71
C TYR A 174 12.99 -13.61 -25.61
N THR A 175 13.19 -14.43 -24.57
CA THR A 175 14.17 -14.20 -23.49
C THR A 175 15.00 -15.48 -23.26
N ASP A 176 15.99 -15.41 -22.38
CA ASP A 176 16.78 -16.59 -21.96
C ASP A 176 15.95 -17.63 -21.19
N PHE A 177 14.74 -17.27 -20.75
CA PHE A 177 13.81 -18.16 -20.04
C PHE A 177 12.74 -18.77 -20.95
N ASP A 178 12.74 -18.47 -22.25
CA ASP A 178 11.82 -19.08 -23.22
C ASP A 178 12.10 -20.59 -23.35
N ASP A 179 11.11 -21.42 -23.64
CA ASP A 179 11.35 -22.85 -23.86
C ASP A 179 11.81 -23.13 -25.31
N ASP A 180 11.50 -22.24 -26.27
CA ASP A 180 11.85 -22.42 -27.67
C ASP A 180 13.31 -21.99 -27.97
N PRO A 181 14.18 -22.92 -28.43
CA PRO A 181 15.56 -22.60 -28.76
C PRO A 181 15.71 -21.61 -29.92
N ASN A 182 14.74 -21.54 -30.84
CA ASN A 182 14.77 -20.60 -31.95
C ASN A 182 14.50 -19.16 -31.49
N ARG A 183 13.54 -18.96 -30.58
CA ARG A 183 13.26 -17.64 -29.99
C ARG A 183 14.45 -17.13 -29.17
N LYS A 184 15.08 -18.02 -28.40
CA LYS A 184 16.37 -17.74 -27.72
C LYS A 184 17.46 -17.30 -28.68
N ARG A 185 17.60 -18.01 -29.81
CA ARG A 185 18.57 -17.66 -30.84
C ARG A 185 18.30 -16.27 -31.45
N LEU A 186 17.04 -15.93 -31.71
CA LEU A 186 16.66 -14.62 -32.26
C LEU A 186 17.00 -13.46 -31.32
N ILE A 187 16.72 -13.59 -30.02
CA ILE A 187 17.12 -12.53 -29.06
C ILE A 187 18.65 -12.44 -28.91
N GLY A 188 19.36 -13.57 -28.96
CA GLY A 188 20.82 -13.58 -29.00
C GLY A 188 21.39 -12.83 -30.21
N LEU A 189 20.82 -13.05 -31.40
CA LEU A 189 21.18 -12.32 -32.62
C LEU A 189 20.90 -10.82 -32.52
N HIS A 190 19.78 -10.43 -31.91
CA HIS A 190 19.46 -9.02 -31.67
C HIS A 190 20.53 -8.37 -30.78
N ARG A 191 20.92 -9.03 -29.68
CA ARG A 191 21.96 -8.53 -28.76
C ARG A 191 23.29 -8.33 -29.48
N GLU A 192 23.71 -9.30 -30.29
CA GLU A 192 24.96 -9.23 -31.06
C GLU A 192 24.93 -8.07 -32.09
N ALA A 193 23.88 -7.98 -32.91
CA ALA A 193 23.79 -6.97 -33.98
C ALA A 193 23.65 -5.53 -33.45
N CYS A 194 22.98 -5.37 -32.30
CA CYS A 194 22.73 -4.08 -31.68
C CYS A 194 23.76 -3.71 -30.60
N GLU A 195 24.78 -4.55 -30.36
CA GLU A 195 25.82 -4.34 -29.35
C GLU A 195 25.25 -4.18 -27.92
N HIS A 196 24.21 -4.95 -27.60
CA HIS A 196 23.62 -5.00 -26.27
C HIS A 196 24.29 -6.03 -25.37
N ASN A 197 24.17 -5.81 -24.06
CA ASN A 197 24.62 -6.71 -23.00
C ASN A 197 23.84 -8.03 -23.04
N GLU A 198 24.42 -9.08 -22.47
CA GLU A 198 23.80 -10.41 -22.43
C GLU A 198 22.43 -10.45 -21.73
N SER A 199 22.17 -9.53 -20.78
CA SER A 199 20.88 -9.45 -20.07
C SER A 199 19.78 -8.75 -20.86
N TYR A 200 20.11 -8.02 -21.93
CA TYR A 200 19.16 -7.15 -22.61
C TYR A 200 18.04 -7.94 -23.27
N ASN A 201 16.80 -7.50 -23.10
CA ASN A 201 15.64 -8.02 -23.81
C ASN A 201 14.89 -6.88 -24.50
N LEU A 202 14.15 -7.20 -25.55
CA LEU A 202 13.23 -6.25 -26.18
C LEU A 202 12.10 -5.91 -25.20
N ALA A 203 11.62 -4.67 -25.24
CA ALA A 203 10.52 -4.23 -24.39
C ALA A 203 9.27 -5.09 -24.63
N LYS A 204 8.65 -5.56 -23.54
CA LYS A 204 7.35 -6.25 -23.59
C LYS A 204 6.23 -5.27 -23.35
N LEU A 205 5.33 -5.16 -24.32
CA LEU A 205 4.22 -4.22 -24.29
C LEU A 205 2.91 -5.00 -24.33
N LEU A 206 1.99 -4.62 -23.45
CA LEU A 206 0.61 -5.08 -23.42
C LEU A 206 -0.28 -3.86 -23.69
N SER A 207 -1.02 -3.89 -24.79
CA SER A 207 -1.98 -2.88 -25.23
C SER A 207 -3.38 -3.48 -25.35
N SER A 208 -4.38 -2.66 -25.68
CA SER A 208 -5.75 -3.13 -25.83
C SER A 208 -6.07 -3.74 -27.20
N ASP A 209 -5.42 -3.27 -28.27
CA ASP A 209 -5.81 -3.54 -29.66
C ASP A 209 -7.32 -3.25 -29.85
N ALA A 210 -7.75 -2.08 -29.37
CA ALA A 210 -9.18 -1.77 -29.22
C ALA A 210 -9.84 -1.34 -30.53
N HIS A 211 -10.96 -2.00 -30.86
CA HIS A 211 -11.89 -1.65 -31.95
C HIS A 211 -13.23 -1.10 -31.45
N ASP A 212 -13.42 -1.01 -30.14
CA ASP A 212 -14.59 -0.43 -29.47
C ASP A 212 -14.20 0.28 -28.17
N LEU A 213 -15.04 1.21 -27.70
CA LEU A 213 -14.70 2.02 -26.51
C LEU A 213 -14.62 1.21 -25.21
N ASN A 214 -15.30 0.06 -25.12
CA ASN A 214 -15.23 -0.78 -23.93
C ASN A 214 -13.85 -1.46 -23.84
N ARG A 215 -13.27 -1.82 -24.98
CA ARG A 215 -11.93 -2.40 -25.08
C ARG A 215 -10.79 -1.42 -24.80
N LEU A 216 -10.97 -0.13 -25.05
CA LEU A 216 -9.94 0.88 -24.78
C LEU A 216 -9.41 0.77 -23.34
N GLY A 217 -8.09 0.63 -23.15
CA GLY A 217 -7.51 0.48 -21.81
C GLY A 217 -7.73 -0.88 -21.13
N VAL A 218 -8.19 -1.89 -21.88
CA VAL A 218 -8.46 -3.26 -21.40
C VAL A 218 -7.64 -4.24 -22.23
N ASN A 219 -6.87 -5.12 -21.59
CA ASN A 219 -6.05 -6.12 -22.27
C ASN A 219 -6.90 -7.19 -22.96
N ALA A 220 -6.26 -8.05 -23.76
CA ALA A 220 -6.94 -9.11 -24.51
C ALA A 220 -7.77 -10.06 -23.62
N GLU A 221 -7.31 -10.32 -22.39
CA GLU A 221 -7.98 -11.16 -21.38
C GLU A 221 -9.15 -10.46 -20.66
N GLY A 222 -9.43 -9.19 -20.95
CA GLY A 222 -10.50 -8.41 -20.32
C GLY A 222 -10.09 -7.70 -19.02
N GLY A 223 -8.82 -7.73 -18.65
CA GLY A 223 -8.27 -7.03 -17.49
C GLY A 223 -7.97 -5.55 -17.78
N LYS A 224 -8.14 -4.67 -16.80
CA LYS A 224 -7.79 -3.23 -16.93
C LYS A 224 -6.29 -2.95 -16.80
N LYS A 225 -5.46 -3.98 -16.70
CA LYS A 225 -4.00 -3.87 -16.49
C LYS A 225 -3.29 -3.97 -17.84
N LEU A 226 -2.54 -2.92 -18.18
CA LEU A 226 -1.78 -2.79 -19.43
C LEU A 226 -0.29 -2.58 -19.12
N THR A 227 0.41 -1.81 -19.96
CA THR A 227 1.79 -1.41 -19.75
C THR A 227 1.85 -0.11 -18.94
N ARG A 228 2.79 -0.05 -17.99
CA ARG A 228 3.25 1.20 -17.40
C ARG A 228 4.62 1.60 -17.95
N ILE A 229 4.73 2.85 -18.36
CA ILE A 229 5.94 3.42 -18.95
C ILE A 229 6.44 4.55 -18.05
N LYS A 230 7.70 4.47 -17.64
CA LYS A 230 8.35 5.46 -16.79
C LYS A 230 9.03 6.56 -17.60
N ILE A 231 8.42 7.73 -17.61
CA ILE A 231 8.95 8.92 -18.30
C ILE A 231 9.00 10.13 -17.38
N ASP A 232 10.00 10.96 -17.62
CA ASP A 232 10.27 12.24 -16.97
C ASP A 232 9.50 13.39 -17.62
N GLU A 233 9.33 13.32 -18.94
CA GLU A 233 8.58 14.32 -19.71
C GLU A 233 7.66 13.64 -20.74
N LEU A 234 6.52 14.28 -21.03
CA LEU A 234 5.54 13.79 -22.02
C LEU A 234 6.01 14.10 -23.45
N ASN A 235 7.06 13.42 -23.90
CA ASN A 235 7.59 13.57 -25.25
C ASN A 235 8.12 12.24 -25.82
N PHE A 236 8.33 12.23 -27.14
CA PHE A 236 8.74 11.01 -27.84
C PHE A 236 10.15 10.53 -27.46
N GLN A 237 11.08 11.43 -27.11
CA GLN A 237 12.43 11.04 -26.73
C GLN A 237 12.43 10.28 -25.40
N ALA A 238 11.65 10.75 -24.42
CA ALA A 238 11.46 10.04 -23.16
C ALA A 238 10.82 8.66 -23.36
N PHE A 239 9.83 8.56 -24.26
CA PHE A 239 9.24 7.28 -24.66
C PHE A 239 10.25 6.33 -25.32
N LYS A 240 11.05 6.83 -26.27
CA LYS A 240 12.09 6.05 -26.94
C LYS A 240 13.13 5.53 -25.94
N ILE A 241 13.60 6.40 -25.03
CA ILE A 241 14.51 6.03 -23.94
C ILE A 241 13.88 4.97 -23.03
N ALA A 242 12.57 5.04 -22.77
CA ALA A 242 11.87 4.04 -21.97
C ALA A 242 11.90 2.65 -22.61
N LEU A 243 11.73 2.54 -23.93
CA LEU A 243 11.83 1.25 -24.63
C LEU A 243 13.27 0.73 -24.69
N ILE A 244 14.25 1.61 -24.94
CA ILE A 244 15.68 1.23 -24.92
C ILE A 244 16.11 0.76 -23.53
N SER A 245 15.65 1.44 -22.47
CA SER A 245 15.94 1.10 -21.06
C SER A 245 14.79 0.33 -20.39
N ASN A 246 14.18 -0.60 -21.13
CA ASN A 246 12.93 -1.25 -20.72
C ASN A 246 13.02 -1.96 -19.35
N GLU A 247 14.17 -2.55 -19.02
CA GLU A 247 14.40 -3.21 -17.73
C GLU A 247 14.10 -2.33 -16.52
N SER A 248 14.20 -1.00 -16.64
CA SER A 248 13.90 -0.06 -15.53
C SER A 248 12.68 0.82 -15.76
N ARG A 249 12.17 0.88 -17.01
CA ARG A 249 11.16 1.85 -17.42
C ARG A 249 9.87 1.26 -17.98
N ILE A 250 9.85 -0.03 -18.34
CA ILE A 250 8.66 -0.72 -18.83
C ILE A 250 8.26 -1.78 -17.81
N ARG A 251 7.00 -1.78 -17.41
CA ARG A 251 6.44 -2.76 -16.47
C ARG A 251 5.04 -3.12 -16.90
N LEU A 252 4.71 -4.41 -16.93
CA LEU A 252 3.32 -4.83 -17.00
C LEU A 252 2.66 -4.52 -15.67
N GLU A 253 1.48 -3.90 -15.71
CA GLU A 253 0.76 -3.44 -14.52
C GLU A 253 0.38 -4.59 -13.58
N ASP A 254 0.23 -5.81 -14.10
CA ASP A 254 0.04 -7.03 -13.32
C ASP A 254 1.17 -7.33 -12.33
N PHE A 255 2.40 -6.92 -12.62
CA PHE A 255 3.56 -7.14 -11.75
C PHE A 255 3.84 -5.97 -10.81
N ILE A 256 3.00 -4.93 -10.84
CA ILE A 256 3.13 -3.78 -9.97
C ILE A 256 2.08 -3.91 -8.85
N PRO A 257 2.50 -4.03 -7.57
CA PRO A 257 1.62 -3.88 -6.43
C PRO A 257 0.83 -2.57 -6.53
N GLU A 258 -0.46 -2.62 -6.23
CA GLU A 258 -1.37 -1.48 -6.38
C GLU A 258 -0.99 -0.31 -5.48
N GLN A 259 -0.49 -0.62 -4.29
CA GLN A 259 0.07 0.34 -3.36
C GLN A 259 1.38 -0.21 -2.80
N ARG A 260 2.29 0.71 -2.47
CA ARG A 260 3.54 0.42 -1.77
C ARG A 260 3.79 1.55 -0.80
N PRO A 261 4.33 1.26 0.39
CA PRO A 261 4.64 2.28 1.36
C PRO A 261 5.76 3.19 0.83
N VAL A 262 5.61 4.50 0.99
CA VAL A 262 6.58 5.50 0.49
C VAL A 262 6.77 6.64 1.46
N ILE A 263 8.02 7.08 1.60
CA ILE A 263 8.32 8.35 2.28
C ILE A 263 8.11 9.47 1.25
N LYS A 264 7.12 10.33 1.49
CA LYS A 264 6.67 11.38 0.56
C LYS A 264 7.55 12.63 0.64
N SER A 265 7.87 13.05 1.85
CA SER A 265 8.64 14.29 2.04
C SER A 265 9.30 14.35 3.40
N ILE A 266 10.36 15.14 3.48
CA ILE A 266 11.01 15.52 4.73
C ILE A 266 11.15 17.05 4.80
N ASN A 267 10.85 17.61 5.96
CA ASN A 267 11.05 19.01 6.29
C ASN A 267 11.97 19.13 7.51
N ILE A 268 12.97 19.98 7.42
CA ILE A 268 14.03 20.13 8.42
C ILE A 268 14.14 21.60 8.84
N GLU A 269 14.13 21.81 10.15
CA GLU A 269 14.26 23.13 10.79
C GLU A 269 15.43 23.13 11.78
N GLY A 270 16.30 24.13 11.67
CA GLY A 270 17.53 24.26 12.45
C GLY A 270 18.68 23.35 12.01
N GLY A 271 19.84 23.55 12.64
CA GLY A 271 21.06 22.78 12.35
C GLY A 271 21.67 23.09 10.98
N LEU A 272 22.40 22.12 10.41
CA LEU A 272 23.09 22.26 9.12
C LEU A 272 22.13 22.36 7.92
N LEU A 273 20.95 21.76 8.03
CA LEU A 273 19.95 21.64 6.96
C LEU A 273 18.73 22.52 7.24
N ASP A 274 18.94 23.71 7.82
CA ASP A 274 17.85 24.63 8.17
C ASP A 274 17.01 25.01 6.94
N LYS A 275 15.67 24.93 7.09
CA LYS A 275 14.65 25.24 6.08
C LYS A 275 14.73 24.37 4.82
N VAL A 276 15.35 23.19 4.93
CA VAL A 276 15.38 22.21 3.84
C VAL A 276 14.06 21.46 3.81
N LYS A 277 13.32 21.62 2.72
CA LYS A 277 12.12 20.84 2.40
C LYS A 277 12.35 20.05 1.12
N ILE A 278 12.21 18.73 1.19
CA ILE A 278 12.46 17.81 0.08
C ILE A 278 11.23 16.94 -0.11
N ASP A 279 10.65 16.99 -1.30
CA ASP A 279 9.70 16.00 -1.78
C ASP A 279 10.50 14.84 -2.39
N LEU A 280 10.38 13.65 -1.81
CA LEU A 280 11.13 12.47 -2.21
C LEU A 280 10.44 11.80 -3.40
N SER A 281 11.23 11.20 -4.30
CA SER A 281 10.66 10.41 -5.39
C SER A 281 10.07 9.12 -4.83
N THR A 282 8.94 8.67 -5.37
CA THR A 282 8.38 7.33 -5.11
C THR A 282 9.22 6.20 -5.74
N ASN A 283 10.31 6.56 -6.41
CA ASN A 283 11.30 5.65 -6.97
C ASN A 283 12.65 5.83 -6.25
N LEU A 284 13.75 5.50 -6.93
CA LEU A 284 15.10 5.78 -6.44
C LEU A 284 15.32 7.29 -6.26
N THR A 285 15.68 7.70 -5.04
CA THR A 285 16.16 9.05 -4.74
C THR A 285 17.67 9.02 -4.53
N CYS A 286 18.42 9.80 -5.32
CA CYS A 286 19.87 9.93 -5.19
C CYS A 286 20.24 11.35 -4.70
N ILE A 287 20.93 11.44 -3.56
CA ILE A 287 21.35 12.71 -2.96
C ILE A 287 22.82 12.95 -3.32
N ILE A 288 23.10 13.95 -4.16
CA ILE A 288 24.45 14.29 -4.64
C ILE A 288 24.85 15.65 -4.08
N GLY A 289 26.12 15.80 -3.69
CA GLY A 289 26.64 17.06 -3.16
C GLY A 289 28.07 16.95 -2.67
N GLY A 290 28.73 18.11 -2.48
CA GLY A 290 30.11 18.19 -2.01
C GLY A 290 30.34 17.61 -0.61
N ARG A 291 31.61 17.50 -0.21
CA ARG A 291 31.97 17.12 1.17
C ARG A 291 31.43 18.18 2.15
N GLY A 292 30.80 17.74 3.24
CA GLY A 292 30.23 18.64 4.24
C GLY A 292 28.85 19.23 3.89
N ALA A 293 28.26 18.90 2.72
CA ALA A 293 26.95 19.41 2.31
C ALA A 293 25.74 18.83 3.08
N GLY A 294 25.96 18.07 4.17
CA GLY A 294 24.89 17.51 4.99
C GLY A 294 24.19 16.25 4.44
N LYS A 295 24.75 15.57 3.42
CA LYS A 295 24.17 14.34 2.84
C LYS A 295 23.92 13.24 3.89
N SER A 296 24.94 12.93 4.70
CA SER A 296 24.81 11.94 5.77
C SER A 296 23.82 12.42 6.83
N THR A 297 23.88 13.69 7.22
CA THR A 297 22.91 14.28 8.16
C THR A 297 21.46 14.11 7.68
N LEU A 298 21.19 14.27 6.38
CA LEU A 298 19.87 14.08 5.79
C LEU A 298 19.42 12.62 5.87
N LEU A 299 20.30 11.66 5.53
CA LEU A 299 20.00 10.23 5.64
C LEU A 299 19.73 9.82 7.08
N GLU A 300 20.55 10.28 8.03
CA GLU A 300 20.34 10.02 9.45
C GLU A 300 19.06 10.68 9.98
N ALA A 301 18.69 11.87 9.48
CA ALA A 301 17.44 12.52 9.82
C ALA A 301 16.22 11.71 9.37
N ILE A 302 16.25 11.13 8.15
CA ILE A 302 15.21 10.21 7.67
C ILE A 302 15.15 8.96 8.55
N ARG A 303 16.31 8.32 8.82
CA ARG A 303 16.41 7.12 9.66
C ARG A 303 15.82 7.36 11.05
N GLU A 304 16.28 8.38 11.75
CA GLU A 304 15.82 8.70 13.11
C GLU A 304 14.35 9.13 13.18
N SER A 305 13.85 9.93 12.22
CA SER A 305 12.43 10.33 12.18
C SER A 305 11.49 9.17 11.85
N SER A 306 11.96 8.19 11.07
CA SER A 306 11.24 6.94 10.80
C SER A 306 11.17 5.97 11.98
N GLY A 307 11.80 6.29 13.12
CA GLY A 307 11.83 5.45 14.33
C GLY A 307 12.94 4.41 14.33
N ASN A 308 13.80 4.43 13.31
CA ASN A 308 14.97 3.57 13.23
C ASN A 308 16.16 4.28 13.89
N LYS A 309 16.67 3.72 15.00
CA LYS A 309 17.79 4.32 15.73
C LYS A 309 19.10 4.24 14.93
N SER A 310 19.89 5.30 15.01
CA SER A 310 21.20 5.44 14.40
C SER A 310 22.30 5.60 15.44
N ASN A 311 23.44 4.98 15.18
CA ASN A 311 24.65 5.14 16.00
C ASN A 311 25.59 6.24 15.47
N ALA A 312 25.16 6.99 14.46
CA ALA A 312 25.99 8.00 13.84
C ALA A 312 26.25 9.18 14.80
N ARG A 313 27.52 9.60 14.91
CA ARG A 313 27.95 10.72 15.79
C ARG A 313 27.30 12.07 15.47
N VAL A 314 26.66 12.18 14.31
CA VAL A 314 25.96 13.39 13.88
C VAL A 314 24.61 13.55 14.57
N VAL A 315 24.00 12.45 15.03
CA VAL A 315 22.71 12.44 15.73
C VAL A 315 22.84 13.26 17.02
N ASP A 316 21.95 14.22 17.19
CA ASP A 316 21.88 15.16 18.34
C ASP A 316 23.16 15.99 18.60
N SER A 317 24.09 16.02 17.63
CA SER A 317 25.27 16.92 17.65
C SER A 317 24.90 18.39 17.41
N ASP A 318 25.87 19.32 17.47
CA ASP A 318 25.65 20.75 17.21
C ASP A 318 25.09 21.06 15.82
N VAL A 319 25.39 20.20 14.84
CA VAL A 319 24.91 20.33 13.46
C VAL A 319 23.56 19.66 13.23
N TRP A 320 23.02 18.95 14.23
CA TRP A 320 21.74 18.25 14.14
C TRP A 320 20.56 19.23 14.10
N PRO A 321 19.51 18.93 13.30
CA PRO A 321 18.32 19.78 13.25
C PRO A 321 17.61 19.90 14.59
N GLN A 322 16.89 21.01 14.77
CA GLN A 322 16.04 21.22 15.95
C GLN A 322 14.74 20.44 15.83
N LYS A 323 14.16 20.41 14.62
CA LYS A 323 12.92 19.69 14.33
C LYS A 323 13.00 19.06 12.94
N ILE A 324 12.58 17.81 12.86
CA ILE A 324 12.46 17.03 11.63
C ILE A 324 11.02 16.55 11.53
N SER A 325 10.37 16.81 10.39
CA SER A 325 9.03 16.34 10.07
C SER A 325 9.08 15.45 8.82
N LEU A 326 8.64 14.21 8.94
CA LEU A 326 8.65 13.20 7.89
C LEU A 326 7.22 12.80 7.54
N LYS A 327 6.87 12.85 6.25
CA LYS A 327 5.58 12.35 5.76
C LYS A 327 5.75 11.00 5.09
N TYR A 328 4.94 10.05 5.52
CA TYR A 328 4.92 8.68 5.05
C TYR A 328 3.52 8.31 4.58
N GLU A 329 3.41 7.55 3.50
CA GLU A 329 2.17 6.97 3.01
C GLU A 329 2.29 5.46 3.14
N ASP A 330 1.33 4.83 3.81
CA ASP A 330 1.32 3.39 4.06
C ASP A 330 0.71 2.58 2.91
N GLU A 331 0.59 1.27 3.10
CA GLU A 331 -0.02 0.34 2.12
C GLU A 331 -1.53 0.53 1.90
N ALA A 332 -2.20 1.29 2.79
CA ALA A 332 -3.61 1.64 2.68
C ALA A 332 -3.83 3.05 2.09
N GLY A 333 -2.73 3.77 1.78
CA GLY A 333 -2.77 5.14 1.26
C GLY A 333 -3.00 6.19 2.35
N GLN A 334 -2.92 5.81 3.63
CA GLN A 334 -3.02 6.74 4.74
C GLN A 334 -1.70 7.52 4.87
N ILE A 335 -1.83 8.85 4.98
CA ILE A 335 -0.68 9.73 5.21
C ILE A 335 -0.44 9.85 6.72
N LEU A 336 0.72 9.40 7.16
CA LEU A 336 1.23 9.52 8.52
C LEU A 336 2.33 10.57 8.58
N GLU A 337 2.35 11.36 9.64
CA GLU A 337 3.37 12.38 9.89
C GLU A 337 4.15 12.03 11.16
N PHE A 338 5.46 11.94 11.03
CA PHE A 338 6.38 11.70 12.15
C PHE A 338 7.17 12.96 12.44
N ASN A 339 7.30 13.29 13.72
CA ASN A 339 8.16 14.37 14.17
C ASN A 339 9.25 13.84 15.08
N ARG A 340 10.44 14.41 14.95
CA ARG A 340 11.55 14.23 15.90
C ARG A 340 12.18 15.57 16.20
N GLU A 341 12.27 15.90 17.48
CA GLU A 341 13.01 17.05 17.96
C GLU A 341 14.42 16.65 18.39
N LYS A 342 15.32 17.63 18.52
CA LYS A 342 16.67 17.37 19.02
C LYS A 342 16.61 16.84 20.45
N PHE A 343 17.36 15.77 20.74
CA PHE A 343 17.37 15.04 22.02
C PHE A 343 16.03 14.38 22.41
N ALA A 344 15.05 14.33 21.51
CA ALA A 344 13.77 13.66 21.72
C ALA A 344 13.65 12.42 20.84
N ASP A 345 12.80 11.49 21.27
CA ASP A 345 12.39 10.36 20.45
C ASP A 345 11.43 10.81 19.34
N ASN A 346 11.29 9.97 18.30
CA ASN A 346 10.29 10.22 17.29
C ASN A 346 8.88 10.01 17.87
N HIS A 347 7.88 10.64 17.26
CA HIS A 347 6.49 10.34 17.56
C HIS A 347 5.64 10.51 16.31
N ASN A 348 4.61 9.67 16.20
CA ASN A 348 3.57 9.79 15.19
C ASN A 348 2.59 10.89 15.61
N VAL A 349 2.52 11.95 14.81
CA VAL A 349 1.67 13.13 15.05
C VAL A 349 0.23 12.83 14.66
N THR A 350 0.02 11.97 13.66
CA THR A 350 -1.30 11.65 13.11
C THR A 350 -2.11 10.77 14.05
N ASP A 351 -1.47 9.77 14.66
CA ASP A 351 -2.06 8.95 15.72
C ASP A 351 -1.04 8.70 16.83
N PRO A 352 -0.98 9.58 17.84
CA PRO A 352 -0.01 9.46 18.93
C PRO A 352 -0.27 8.30 19.90
N ILE A 353 -1.47 7.71 19.89
CA ILE A 353 -1.89 6.74 20.91
C ILE A 353 -1.83 5.31 20.35
N ASN A 354 -2.37 5.09 19.15
CA ASN A 354 -2.46 3.76 18.54
C ASN A 354 -1.68 3.66 17.22
N GLY A 355 -1.07 4.75 16.76
CA GLY A 355 -0.31 4.76 15.52
C GLY A 355 1.00 4.02 15.62
N ILE A 356 1.51 3.59 14.47
CA ILE A 356 2.85 2.99 14.39
C ILE A 356 3.90 4.00 14.88
N SER A 357 4.85 3.52 15.67
CA SER A 357 5.98 4.30 16.17
C SER A 357 7.21 4.22 15.27
N ARG A 358 7.25 3.22 14.38
CA ARG A 358 8.38 2.92 13.51
C ARG A 358 7.88 2.56 12.11
N ILE A 359 8.59 3.03 11.10
CA ILE A 359 8.43 2.60 9.71
C ILE A 359 9.48 1.51 9.46
N ASP A 360 9.06 0.39 8.88
CA ASP A 360 9.96 -0.71 8.51
C ASP A 360 10.81 -0.30 7.31
N VAL A 361 11.99 0.25 7.61
CA VAL A 361 12.98 0.70 6.64
C VAL A 361 14.32 0.10 6.97
N GLU A 362 14.88 -0.63 6.02
CA GLU A 362 16.29 -1.01 6.08
C GLU A 362 17.17 0.21 5.81
N SER A 363 18.09 0.50 6.74
CA SER A 363 18.98 1.66 6.64
C SER A 363 20.40 1.27 7.02
N TYR A 364 21.35 1.68 6.18
CA TYR A 364 22.77 1.38 6.35
C TYR A 364 23.56 2.69 6.32
N GLY A 365 24.19 3.02 7.44
CA GLY A 365 25.10 4.14 7.57
C GLY A 365 26.44 3.90 6.89
N GLN A 366 27.31 4.91 6.95
CA GLN A 366 28.63 4.84 6.35
C GLN A 366 29.53 3.87 7.12
N GLY A 367 29.77 2.69 6.55
CA GLY A 367 30.63 1.65 7.14
C GLY A 367 29.86 0.56 7.89
N ASP A 368 28.57 0.74 8.15
CA ASP A 368 27.72 -0.20 8.91
C ASP A 368 27.75 -1.63 8.35
N THR A 369 27.64 -1.78 7.02
CA THR A 369 27.69 -3.10 6.35
C THR A 369 29.07 -3.76 6.47
N ALA A 370 30.15 -2.99 6.41
CA ALA A 370 31.50 -3.52 6.55
C ALA A 370 31.80 -3.93 8.00
N GLU A 371 31.34 -3.13 8.97
CA GLU A 371 31.48 -3.41 10.40
C GLU A 371 30.67 -4.65 10.83
N THR A 372 29.48 -4.82 10.26
CA THR A 372 28.63 -5.99 10.53
C THR A 372 29.23 -7.28 9.96
N LEU A 373 29.90 -7.18 8.81
CA LEU A 373 30.57 -8.31 8.16
C LEU A 373 31.95 -8.64 8.76
N GLN A 374 32.55 -7.70 9.49
CA GLN A 374 33.78 -7.96 10.22
C GLN A 374 33.49 -8.98 11.34
N HIS A 375 34.30 -10.03 11.39
CA HIS A 375 34.25 -11.10 12.41
C HIS A 375 33.12 -12.12 12.29
N CYS A 376 32.31 -12.12 11.22
CA CYS A 376 31.31 -13.17 10.97
C CYS A 376 31.93 -14.58 10.94
N ASP A 377 33.13 -14.70 10.36
CA ASP A 377 33.87 -15.97 10.27
C ASP A 377 34.29 -16.52 11.65
N THR A 378 34.43 -15.64 12.65
CA THR A 378 34.86 -16.00 14.00
C THR A 378 33.71 -16.12 15.00
N ASN A 379 32.57 -15.45 14.75
CA ASN A 379 31.41 -15.52 15.62
C ASN A 379 30.11 -15.45 14.81
N PRO A 380 29.50 -16.61 14.49
CA PRO A 380 28.24 -16.68 13.74
C PRO A 380 27.08 -15.93 14.41
N MET A 381 27.14 -15.68 15.73
CA MET A 381 26.10 -14.91 16.44
C MET A 381 26.00 -13.46 15.95
N ILE A 382 27.05 -12.90 15.35
CA ILE A 382 27.00 -11.54 14.77
C ILE A 382 26.05 -11.53 13.58
N LEU A 383 26.17 -12.52 12.70
CA LEU A 383 25.29 -12.67 11.54
C LEU A 383 23.86 -12.99 11.97
N VAL A 384 23.67 -13.87 12.97
CA VAL A 384 22.33 -14.17 13.50
C VAL A 384 21.69 -12.93 14.13
N LYS A 385 22.41 -12.16 14.95
CA LYS A 385 21.89 -10.90 15.52
C LYS A 385 21.55 -9.87 14.45
N PHE A 386 22.33 -9.82 13.37
CA PHE A 386 22.03 -8.97 12.22
C PHE A 386 20.75 -9.44 11.53
N LEU A 387 20.60 -10.73 11.27
CA LEU A 387 19.38 -11.31 10.68
C LEU A 387 18.15 -11.10 11.58
N ASP A 388 18.30 -11.29 12.89
CA ASP A 388 17.26 -11.06 13.89
C ASP A 388 16.85 -9.59 13.97
N SER A 389 17.71 -8.65 13.56
CA SER A 389 17.38 -7.21 13.54
C SER A 389 16.35 -6.85 12.46
N PHE A 390 16.15 -7.72 11.46
CA PHE A 390 15.11 -7.58 10.44
C PHE A 390 13.76 -8.19 10.89
N LEU A 391 13.71 -8.84 12.06
CA LEU A 391 12.51 -9.46 12.59
C LEU A 391 11.98 -8.64 13.78
N ASP A 392 10.67 -8.39 13.81
CA ASP A 392 10.01 -7.83 15.00
C ASP A 392 9.88 -8.90 16.09
N LEU A 393 10.93 -9.04 16.89
CA LEU A 393 10.98 -9.97 18.02
C LEU A 393 10.52 -9.33 19.33
N ASP A 394 10.20 -8.03 19.35
CA ASP A 394 9.92 -7.32 20.60
C ASP A 394 8.55 -7.71 21.17
N SER A 395 7.57 -7.99 20.30
CA SER A 395 6.29 -8.59 20.70
C SER A 395 6.49 -9.93 21.42
N PHE A 396 7.34 -10.81 20.89
CA PHE A 396 7.66 -12.10 21.48
C PHE A 396 8.45 -11.97 22.79
N LYS A 397 9.40 -11.04 22.89
CA LYS A 397 10.12 -10.76 24.14
C LYS A 397 9.20 -10.24 25.24
N ASN A 398 8.22 -9.40 24.87
CA ASN A 398 7.23 -8.90 25.82
C ASN A 398 6.33 -10.02 26.34
N GLN A 399 5.87 -10.92 25.45
CA GLN A 399 5.13 -12.11 25.84
C GLN A 399 5.94 -13.01 26.78
N ASP A 400 7.22 -13.25 26.45
CA ASP A 400 8.11 -14.06 27.29
C ASP A 400 8.30 -13.41 28.68
N SER A 401 8.50 -12.11 28.73
CA SER A 401 8.61 -11.34 29.98
C SER A 401 7.32 -11.41 30.81
N GLU A 402 6.15 -11.35 30.17
CA GLU A 402 4.86 -11.47 30.84
C GLU A 402 4.65 -12.88 31.42
N VAL A 403 5.03 -13.93 30.67
CA VAL A 403 4.99 -15.31 31.15
C VAL A 403 5.93 -15.52 32.34
N VAL A 404 7.15 -14.96 32.28
CA VAL A 404 8.10 -15.00 33.41
C VAL A 404 7.53 -14.29 34.64
N ALA A 405 6.85 -13.16 34.47
CA ALA A 405 6.19 -12.45 35.57
C ALA A 405 5.09 -13.33 36.21
N LYS A 406 4.21 -13.94 35.41
CA LYS A 406 3.16 -14.85 35.88
C LYS A 406 3.73 -16.07 36.61
N LEU A 407 4.83 -16.65 36.13
CA LEU A 407 5.50 -17.75 36.80
C LEU A 407 6.05 -17.36 38.18
N ARG A 408 6.61 -16.15 38.31
CA ARG A 408 7.10 -15.62 39.59
C ARG A 408 5.96 -15.35 40.58
N GLU A 409 4.83 -14.87 40.08
CA GLU A 409 3.62 -14.68 40.88
C GLU A 409 3.08 -16.01 41.40
N ASN A 410 2.90 -17.00 40.52
CA ASN A 410 2.47 -18.36 40.88
C ASN A 410 3.43 -19.01 41.89
N GLN A 411 4.73 -18.81 41.73
CA GLN A 411 5.72 -19.31 42.70
C GLN A 411 5.53 -18.67 44.08
N SER A 412 5.27 -17.36 44.12
CA SER A 412 5.06 -16.62 45.36
C SER A 412 3.78 -17.06 46.07
N GLU A 413 2.68 -17.23 45.33
CA GLU A 413 1.43 -17.76 45.87
C GLU A 413 1.58 -19.21 46.37
N SER A 414 2.22 -20.08 45.58
CA SER A 414 2.47 -21.46 45.98
C SER A 414 3.27 -21.53 47.27
N ARG A 415 4.27 -20.65 47.44
CA ARG A 415 5.05 -20.55 48.68
C ARG A 415 4.20 -20.10 49.86
N LYS A 416 3.32 -19.11 49.67
CA LYS A 416 2.39 -18.64 50.71
C LYS A 416 1.43 -19.74 51.14
N LEU A 417 0.76 -20.40 50.20
CA LEU A 417 -0.14 -21.52 50.47
C LEU A 417 0.54 -22.67 51.20
N ARG A 418 1.80 -22.95 50.86
CA ARG A 418 2.59 -24.00 51.52
C ARG A 418 2.91 -23.64 52.98
N LEU A 419 3.21 -22.38 53.27
CA LEU A 419 3.41 -21.89 54.64
C LEU A 419 2.10 -21.95 55.45
N GLU A 420 0.98 -21.58 54.84
CA GLU A 420 -0.34 -21.68 55.47
C GLU A 420 -0.71 -23.14 55.79
N LEU A 421 -0.47 -24.07 54.85
CA LEU A 421 -0.65 -25.51 55.04
C LEU A 421 0.21 -26.08 56.17
N LEU A 422 1.46 -25.63 56.28
CA LEU A 422 2.38 -26.01 57.37
C LEU A 422 1.85 -25.53 58.73
N SER A 423 1.23 -24.35 58.77
CA SER A 423 0.67 -23.79 60.02
C SER A 423 -0.71 -24.37 60.39
N LEU A 424 -1.42 -24.98 59.43
CA LEU A 424 -2.78 -25.52 59.61
C LEU A 424 -2.96 -26.44 60.83
N PRO A 425 -2.06 -27.38 61.16
CA PRO A 425 -2.21 -28.24 62.34
C PRO A 425 -2.20 -27.45 63.65
N ASP A 426 -1.34 -26.43 63.72
CA ASP A 426 -1.21 -25.57 64.90
C ASP A 426 -2.41 -24.62 65.02
N THR A 427 -2.87 -24.07 63.89
CA THR A 427 -4.11 -23.28 63.84
C THR A 427 -5.32 -24.12 64.25
N LYS A 428 -5.40 -25.40 63.82
CA LYS A 428 -6.46 -26.33 64.25
C LYS A 428 -6.39 -26.65 65.74
N LYS A 429 -5.20 -26.82 66.32
CA LYS A 429 -5.03 -26.99 67.77
C LYS A 429 -5.44 -25.75 68.56
N ALA A 430 -5.05 -24.56 68.08
CA ALA A 430 -5.44 -23.29 68.67
C ALA A 430 -6.97 -23.12 68.64
N LEU A 431 -7.60 -23.43 67.50
CA LEU A 431 -9.05 -23.42 67.37
C LEU A 431 -9.72 -24.38 68.35
N LEU A 432 -9.22 -25.61 68.48
CA LEU A 432 -9.77 -26.60 69.40
C LEU A 432 -9.64 -26.16 70.87
N ASN A 433 -8.56 -25.48 71.22
CA ASN A 433 -8.36 -24.90 72.55
C ASN A 433 -9.31 -23.72 72.82
N GLU A 434 -9.49 -22.82 71.86
CA GLU A 434 -10.47 -21.74 71.98
C GLU A 434 -11.91 -22.27 72.03
N GLN A 435 -12.25 -23.30 71.25
CA GLN A 435 -13.53 -24.00 71.34
C GLN A 435 -13.74 -24.65 72.70
N LYS A 436 -12.71 -25.26 73.30
CA LYS A 436 -12.78 -25.80 74.68
C LYS A 436 -12.94 -24.69 75.72
N LYS A 437 -12.26 -23.55 75.56
CA LYS A 437 -12.47 -22.38 76.42
C LYS A 437 -13.89 -21.84 76.30
N LEU A 438 -14.42 -21.75 75.08
CA LEU A 438 -15.80 -21.36 74.81
C LEU A 438 -16.80 -22.30 75.50
N ALA A 439 -16.62 -23.62 75.35
CA ALA A 439 -17.48 -24.63 75.98
C ALA A 439 -17.40 -24.62 77.52
N ASN A 440 -16.26 -24.27 78.10
CA ASN A 440 -16.13 -24.08 79.54
C ASN A 440 -16.76 -22.77 80.02
N LEU A 441 -16.62 -21.68 79.25
CA LEU A 441 -17.28 -20.40 79.51
C LEU A 441 -18.81 -20.53 79.43
N GLU A 442 -19.33 -21.34 78.51
CA GLU A 442 -20.75 -21.72 78.41
C GLU A 442 -21.27 -22.46 79.65
N LYS A 443 -20.41 -23.20 80.36
CA LYS A 443 -20.77 -23.95 81.57
C LYS A 443 -20.70 -23.13 82.85
N GLU A 444 -19.76 -22.20 82.97
CA GLU A 444 -19.50 -21.50 84.24
C GLU A 444 -20.22 -20.14 84.39
N LYS A 445 -20.67 -19.50 83.31
CA LYS A 445 -21.40 -18.23 83.42
C LYS A 445 -22.54 -18.12 82.41
N ALA A 446 -23.77 -18.21 82.95
CA ALA A 446 -25.03 -17.73 82.38
C ALA A 446 -25.37 -18.26 80.98
N GLY A 447 -26.11 -19.37 80.95
CA GLY A 447 -26.82 -19.85 79.75
C GLY A 447 -27.80 -18.84 79.14
N GLU A 448 -28.08 -17.71 79.82
CA GLU A 448 -28.80 -16.57 79.25
C GLU A 448 -27.87 -15.60 78.48
N LEU A 449 -26.68 -15.24 79.01
CA LEU A 449 -25.76 -14.31 78.35
C LEU A 449 -25.19 -14.87 77.04
N VAL A 450 -24.85 -16.15 76.99
CA VAL A 450 -24.35 -16.76 75.75
C VAL A 450 -25.46 -16.91 74.71
N LYS A 451 -26.71 -17.19 75.12
CA LYS A 451 -27.86 -17.19 74.20
C LYS A 451 -28.11 -15.82 73.60
N TYR A 452 -28.07 -14.75 74.41
CA TYR A 452 -28.20 -13.39 73.90
C TYR A 452 -27.03 -13.00 73.00
N GLN A 453 -25.80 -13.41 73.31
CA GLN A 453 -24.63 -13.07 72.50
C GLN A 453 -24.57 -13.87 71.18
N THR A 454 -24.97 -15.15 71.17
CA THR A 454 -25.12 -15.92 69.92
C THR A 454 -26.32 -15.46 69.09
N ALA A 455 -27.41 -15.01 69.72
CA ALA A 455 -28.51 -14.35 69.02
C ALA A 455 -28.05 -13.03 68.37
N LEU A 456 -27.29 -12.19 69.08
CA LEU A 456 -26.72 -10.94 68.57
C LEU A 456 -25.71 -11.17 67.44
N ILE A 457 -24.89 -12.23 67.53
CA ILE A 457 -23.95 -12.59 66.46
C ILE A 457 -24.71 -13.07 65.21
N LYS A 458 -25.77 -13.88 65.38
CA LYS A 458 -26.63 -14.29 64.26
C LYS A 458 -27.37 -13.11 63.64
N GLU A 459 -27.86 -12.18 64.45
CA GLU A 459 -28.50 -10.95 63.98
C GLU A 459 -27.52 -10.08 63.18
N ARG A 460 -26.29 -9.88 63.69
CA ARG A 460 -25.24 -9.13 62.98
C ARG A 460 -24.83 -9.80 61.67
N GLN A 461 -24.73 -11.13 61.64
CA GLN A 461 -24.45 -11.87 60.40
C GLN A 461 -25.59 -11.74 59.39
N LEU A 462 -26.84 -11.84 59.82
CA LEU A 462 -28.02 -11.61 58.97
C LEU A 462 -28.07 -10.17 58.42
N ARG A 463 -27.77 -9.18 59.27
CA ARG A 463 -27.72 -7.76 58.89
C ARG A 463 -26.61 -7.48 57.87
N ASN A 464 -25.43 -8.04 58.08
CA ASN A 464 -24.32 -7.92 57.14
C ASN A 464 -24.63 -8.59 55.79
N GLY A 465 -25.25 -9.78 55.80
CA GLY A 465 -25.70 -10.45 54.58
C GLY A 465 -26.76 -9.63 53.83
N LEU A 466 -27.74 -9.07 54.54
CA LEU A 466 -28.74 -8.15 53.96
C LEU A 466 -28.12 -6.90 53.35
N ILE A 467 -27.08 -6.34 53.97
CA ILE A 467 -26.34 -5.19 53.43
C ILE A 467 -25.57 -5.58 52.16
N GLU A 468 -24.93 -6.75 52.12
CA GLU A 468 -24.28 -7.27 50.91
C GLU A 468 -25.29 -7.51 49.77
N ASP A 469 -26.42 -8.13 50.06
CA ASP A 469 -27.49 -8.37 49.08
C ASP A 469 -28.07 -7.05 48.55
N LEU A 470 -28.32 -6.06 49.42
CA LEU A 470 -28.78 -4.73 49.02
C LEU A 470 -27.74 -3.96 48.21
N ASN A 471 -26.45 -4.05 48.57
CA ASN A 471 -25.37 -3.43 47.78
C ASN A 471 -25.23 -4.10 46.41
N THR A 472 -25.42 -5.41 46.34
CA THR A 472 -25.44 -6.16 45.08
C THR A 472 -26.63 -5.73 44.24
N LEU A 473 -27.81 -5.57 44.84
CA LEU A 473 -29.02 -5.06 44.17
C LEU A 473 -28.78 -3.65 43.60
N ILE A 474 -28.15 -2.74 44.36
CA ILE A 474 -27.77 -1.40 43.88
C ILE A 474 -26.81 -1.50 42.69
N LYS A 475 -25.83 -2.40 42.74
CA LYS A 475 -24.89 -2.59 41.64
C LYS A 475 -25.61 -3.07 40.38
N THR A 476 -26.49 -4.05 40.51
CA THR A 476 -27.31 -4.56 39.39
C THR A 476 -28.21 -3.48 38.81
N TYR A 477 -28.89 -2.67 39.64
CA TYR A 477 -29.68 -1.55 39.13
C TYR A 477 -28.82 -0.48 38.48
N ARG A 478 -27.66 -0.13 39.04
CA ARG A 478 -26.71 0.80 38.42
C ARG A 478 -26.21 0.31 37.08
N ASP A 479 -25.95 -0.99 36.92
CA ASP A 479 -25.48 -1.57 35.67
C ASP A 479 -26.62 -1.60 34.63
N ILE A 480 -27.86 -1.90 35.03
CA ILE A 480 -29.05 -1.82 34.15
C ILE A 480 -29.33 -0.38 33.69
N PHE A 481 -29.20 0.61 34.58
CA PHE A 481 -29.44 2.02 34.27
C PHE A 481 -28.21 2.75 33.70
N LYS A 482 -27.05 2.08 33.58
CA LYS A 482 -25.84 2.65 32.94
C LYS A 482 -25.82 2.47 31.44
N ASP A 483 -26.66 1.60 30.89
CA ASP A 483 -26.68 1.29 29.46
C ASP A 483 -27.41 2.40 28.68
N ASP A 484 -26.77 3.56 28.60
CA ASP A 484 -27.19 4.73 27.81
C ASP A 484 -26.91 4.56 26.30
N THR A 485 -26.41 3.39 25.89
CA THR A 485 -25.94 3.15 24.52
C THR A 485 -27.06 3.34 23.50
N THR A 486 -28.26 2.82 23.77
CA THR A 486 -29.44 2.99 22.92
C THR A 486 -29.90 4.45 22.84
N PHE A 487 -29.84 5.21 23.93
CA PHE A 487 -30.23 6.63 23.94
C PHE A 487 -29.20 7.52 23.23
N LYS A 488 -27.90 7.30 23.46
CA LYS A 488 -26.81 8.01 22.77
C LYS A 488 -26.76 7.71 21.27
N ASN A 489 -27.00 6.46 20.88
CA ASN A 489 -27.10 6.08 19.48
C ASN A 489 -28.28 6.79 18.79
N PHE A 490 -29.39 7.00 19.49
CA PHE A 490 -30.56 7.69 18.95
C PHE A 490 -30.38 9.22 18.89
N GLU A 491 -29.66 9.83 19.85
CA GLU A 491 -29.34 11.25 19.83
C GLU A 491 -28.34 11.63 18.71
N GLY A 492 -27.40 10.73 18.39
CA GLY A 492 -26.37 10.90 17.37
C GLY A 492 -26.85 10.77 15.91
N LEU A 493 -28.10 10.35 15.68
CA LEU A 493 -28.70 10.33 14.34
C LEU A 493 -28.90 11.77 13.81
N SER A 494 -28.28 12.08 12.67
CA SER A 494 -28.32 13.39 12.03
C SER A 494 -29.55 13.55 11.12
N ASP A 495 -30.19 14.73 11.15
CA ASP A 495 -31.40 15.06 10.37
C ASP A 495 -31.17 15.13 8.83
N SER A 496 -29.93 14.92 8.38
CA SER A 496 -29.50 15.04 6.99
C SER A 496 -29.96 13.89 6.09
N GLU A 497 -30.27 12.71 6.63
CA GLU A 497 -30.62 11.52 5.84
C GLU A 497 -32.14 11.30 5.67
N ILE A 498 -32.99 12.07 6.37
CA ILE A 498 -34.45 11.87 6.38
C ILE A 498 -35.14 12.87 5.44
N ILE A 499 -35.50 12.41 4.24
CA ILE A 499 -36.07 13.26 3.17
C ILE A 499 -37.58 13.49 3.35
N VAL A 500 -38.32 12.57 3.98
CA VAL A 500 -39.77 12.68 4.22
C VAL A 500 -40.09 12.31 5.67
N GLY A 501 -40.93 13.11 6.36
CA GLY A 501 -41.36 12.81 7.74
C GLY A 501 -40.59 13.49 8.88
N LYS A 502 -39.82 14.56 8.60
CA LYS A 502 -38.99 15.29 9.58
C LYS A 502 -39.73 15.70 10.87
N ASN A 503 -41.00 16.12 10.77
CA ASN A 503 -41.79 16.52 11.95
C ASN A 503 -42.14 15.33 12.87
N TYR A 504 -42.28 14.12 12.33
CA TYR A 504 -42.52 12.91 13.12
C TYR A 504 -41.24 12.43 13.79
N PHE A 505 -40.11 12.47 13.08
CA PHE A 505 -38.80 12.13 13.63
C PHE A 505 -38.44 13.05 14.81
N LYS A 506 -38.67 14.35 14.67
CA LYS A 506 -38.45 15.32 15.75
C LYS A 506 -39.31 15.04 16.99
N LYS A 507 -40.60 14.73 16.80
CA LYS A 507 -41.50 14.32 17.90
C LYS A 507 -41.04 13.04 18.60
N VAL A 508 -40.55 12.05 17.85
CA VAL A 508 -40.01 10.81 18.44
C VAL A 508 -38.72 11.10 19.22
N LYS A 509 -37.84 11.95 18.69
CA LYS A 509 -36.62 12.39 19.38
C LYS A 509 -36.94 13.10 20.69
N ASP A 510 -37.93 13.99 20.69
CA ASP A 510 -38.40 14.70 21.89
C ASP A 510 -38.97 13.71 22.93
N ILE A 511 -39.80 12.74 22.51
CA ILE A 511 -40.37 11.71 23.40
C ILE A 511 -39.28 10.81 24.00
N VAL A 512 -38.29 10.40 23.20
CA VAL A 512 -37.19 9.54 23.66
C VAL A 512 -36.27 10.31 24.63
N SER A 513 -36.02 11.60 24.38
CA SER A 513 -35.29 12.49 25.29
C SER A 513 -36.05 12.68 26.61
N ASP A 514 -37.37 12.92 26.56
CA ASP A 514 -38.19 13.07 27.76
C ASP A 514 -38.26 11.75 28.56
N PHE A 515 -38.36 10.61 27.88
CA PHE A 515 -38.33 9.30 28.53
C PHE A 515 -36.97 9.02 29.18
N SER A 516 -35.86 9.35 28.51
CA SER A 516 -34.50 9.26 29.06
C SER A 516 -34.36 10.09 30.34
N LYS A 517 -34.85 11.34 30.33
CA LYS A 517 -34.88 12.19 31.54
C LYS A 517 -35.68 11.55 32.68
N ILE A 518 -36.87 11.03 32.40
CA ILE A 518 -37.71 10.37 33.42
C ILE A 518 -37.00 9.15 34.03
N VAL A 519 -36.35 8.33 33.19
CA VAL A 519 -35.60 7.15 33.64
C VAL A 519 -34.41 7.55 34.51
N SER A 520 -33.65 8.56 34.10
CA SER A 520 -32.53 9.09 34.90
C SER A 520 -32.98 9.67 36.23
N GLU A 521 -34.08 10.42 36.25
CA GLU A 521 -34.62 11.05 37.46
C GLU A 521 -35.14 10.00 38.46
N LYS A 522 -35.90 9.01 37.97
CA LYS A 522 -36.38 7.90 38.81
C LYS A 522 -35.27 6.96 39.28
N SER A 523 -34.24 6.73 38.46
CA SER A 523 -33.04 6.00 38.86
C SER A 523 -32.29 6.73 39.97
N GLY A 524 -32.16 8.06 39.88
CA GLY A 524 -31.57 8.90 40.92
C GLY A 524 -32.34 8.83 42.24
N GLU A 525 -33.67 8.99 42.20
CA GLU A 525 -34.54 8.87 43.39
C GLU A 525 -34.44 7.48 44.04
N LEU A 526 -34.49 6.42 43.23
CA LEU A 526 -34.43 5.05 43.73
C LEU A 526 -33.08 4.75 44.39
N ASN A 527 -31.98 5.16 43.77
CA ASN A 527 -30.63 5.01 44.32
C ASN A 527 -30.44 5.83 45.60
N ALA A 528 -30.98 7.05 45.67
CA ALA A 528 -30.92 7.87 46.87
C ALA A 528 -31.70 7.24 48.03
N ALA A 529 -32.93 6.77 47.77
CA ALA A 529 -33.75 6.10 48.77
C ALA A 529 -33.11 4.80 49.29
N LEU A 530 -32.55 3.97 48.40
CA LEU A 530 -31.85 2.73 48.79
C LEU A 530 -30.58 3.01 49.62
N ASN A 531 -29.76 3.99 49.22
CA ASN A 531 -28.59 4.37 50.02
C ASN A 531 -28.98 4.89 51.41
N GLN A 532 -30.05 5.69 51.50
CA GLN A 532 -30.56 6.16 52.78
C GLN A 532 -31.02 4.99 53.66
N LYS A 533 -31.72 4.00 53.10
CA LYS A 533 -32.14 2.80 53.85
C LYS A 533 -30.99 1.89 54.26
N ILE A 534 -29.91 1.81 53.48
CA ILE A 534 -28.69 1.10 53.88
C ILE A 534 -27.98 1.83 55.03
N GLU A 535 -27.93 3.16 55.02
CA GLU A 535 -27.36 3.93 56.14
C GLU A 535 -28.19 3.83 57.42
N GLU A 536 -29.53 3.85 57.32
CA GLU A 536 -30.42 3.52 58.44
C GLU A 536 -30.13 2.11 58.98
N LEU A 537 -29.89 1.14 58.09
CA LEU A 537 -29.46 -0.22 58.44
C LEU A 537 -28.02 -0.31 58.96
N LYS A 538 -27.21 0.75 58.98
CA LYS A 538 -25.87 0.74 59.61
C LYS A 538 -25.85 1.34 61.02
N ILE A 539 -26.83 2.18 61.36
CA ILE A 539 -26.91 2.86 62.66
C ILE A 539 -27.83 2.06 63.59
N GLU A 540 -27.24 1.11 64.31
CA GLU A 540 -27.53 0.73 65.72
C GLU A 540 -26.72 -0.51 66.12
#